data_AF-A0A5P6PA59-F1
#
_entry.id   AF-A0A5P6PA59-F1
#
_cell.length_a   1.000
_cell.length_b   1.000
_cell.length_c   1.000
_cell.angle_alpha   90.00
_cell.angle_beta   90.00
_cell.angle_gamma   90.00
#
_symmetry.space_group_name_H-M   'P 1'
#
loop_
_entity.id
_entity.type
_entity.pdbx_description
1 polymer ?
#
loop_
_entity_poly.entity_id
_entity_poly.type
_entity_poly.pdbx_seq_one_letter_code
_entity_poly.pdbx_strand_id
1 'polypeptide(L)'
;MSFDFSKLLSVAWGGWTTSWPTELLALIWLAFLLSWIGASFWQGQTKKQVMTLESQRYSLPILVGGILFTPWVAELLGWKPLWVLGNSGIYVAAVLSIAGIAFAWWGRLHLGKFWSNTITHKEDHRVIDTGPYGIVRHPIYTGLIFGMLVTGIAIGMVTTILGAILISLGMWQKGRMEEVFLSKELGEDAYGAYCRRVPMIIPFLSPR
;
A
#
# COMPACT_ATOMS: atom_id res chain seq x y z
N MET A 1 -16.20 -26.85 -20.37
CA MET A 1 -15.04 -26.62 -19.48
C MET A 1 -15.57 -25.86 -18.26
N SER A 2 -15.94 -26.57 -17.19
CA SER A 2 -16.47 -25.92 -15.98
C SER A 2 -15.33 -25.20 -15.26
N PHE A 3 -15.50 -23.90 -15.03
CA PHE A 3 -14.54 -23.11 -14.27
C PHE A 3 -14.65 -23.53 -12.79
N ASP A 4 -13.66 -24.31 -12.32
CA ASP A 4 -13.67 -24.86 -10.98
C ASP A 4 -13.19 -23.81 -9.96
N PHE A 5 -14.16 -23.10 -9.38
CA PHE A 5 -13.93 -22.07 -8.37
C PHE A 5 -13.23 -22.64 -7.13
N SER A 6 -13.40 -23.93 -6.84
CA SER A 6 -12.77 -24.59 -5.69
C SER A 6 -11.26 -24.78 -5.89
N LYS A 7 -10.81 -25.09 -7.11
CA LYS A 7 -9.39 -25.10 -7.49
C LYS A 7 -8.76 -23.72 -7.48
N LEU A 8 -9.50 -22.70 -7.92
CA LEU A 8 -8.99 -21.33 -7.92
C LEU A 8 -8.85 -20.82 -6.48
N LEU A 9 -9.81 -21.15 -5.60
CA LEU A 9 -9.70 -20.92 -4.16
C LEU A 9 -8.58 -21.73 -3.51
N SER A 10 -8.41 -23.01 -3.85
CA SER A 10 -7.34 -23.83 -3.28
C SER A 10 -5.95 -23.40 -3.74
N VAL A 11 -5.82 -22.88 -4.97
CA VAL A 11 -4.58 -22.25 -5.45
C VAL A 11 -4.41 -20.90 -4.74
N ALA A 12 -5.44 -20.05 -4.66
CA ALA A 12 -5.42 -18.78 -3.93
C ALA A 12 -5.05 -18.90 -2.45
N TRP A 13 -5.53 -19.96 -1.80
CA TRP A 13 -5.20 -20.26 -0.42
C TRP A 13 -3.89 -21.04 -0.28
N GLY A 14 -3.56 -21.95 -1.20
CA GLY A 14 -2.51 -22.96 -1.04
C GLY A 14 -1.14 -22.41 -0.66
N GLY A 15 -0.72 -21.31 -1.29
CA GLY A 15 0.60 -20.73 -1.02
C GLY A 15 0.72 -19.87 0.23
N TRP A 16 -0.40 -19.39 0.80
CA TRP A 16 -0.39 -18.62 2.03
C TRP A 16 -0.62 -19.50 3.29
N THR A 17 -1.04 -20.76 3.13
CA THR A 17 -1.74 -21.54 4.18
C THR A 17 -1.15 -22.89 4.57
N THR A 18 0.15 -23.09 4.38
CA THR A 18 0.75 -24.38 4.77
C THR A 18 1.27 -24.42 6.20
N SER A 19 1.39 -23.29 6.91
CA SER A 19 1.79 -23.31 8.33
C SER A 19 1.34 -22.07 9.11
N TRP A 20 0.55 -22.31 10.17
CA TRP A 20 0.42 -21.35 11.27
C TRP A 20 1.79 -21.11 11.92
N PRO A 21 2.17 -19.86 12.30
CA PRO A 21 1.37 -18.63 12.29
C PRO A 21 1.49 -17.75 11.02
N THR A 22 2.17 -18.20 9.97
CA THR A 22 2.42 -17.38 8.76
C THR A 22 1.12 -16.94 8.07
N GLU A 23 0.09 -17.78 8.13
CA GLU A 23 -1.29 -17.49 7.69
C GLU A 23 -1.86 -16.19 8.25
N LEU A 24 -1.47 -15.80 9.47
CA LEU A 24 -1.92 -14.58 10.11
C LEU A 24 -1.62 -13.34 9.26
N LEU A 25 -0.46 -13.32 8.59
CA LEU A 25 -0.07 -12.20 7.72
C LEU A 25 -1.03 -12.07 6.52
N ALA A 26 -1.42 -13.19 5.92
CA ALA A 26 -2.40 -13.21 4.83
C ALA A 26 -3.77 -12.72 5.32
N LEU A 27 -4.22 -13.20 6.48
CA LEU A 27 -5.49 -12.79 7.09
C LEU A 27 -5.51 -11.28 7.40
N ILE A 28 -4.40 -10.72 7.89
CA ILE A 28 -4.25 -9.28 8.12
C ILE A 28 -4.45 -8.49 6.82
N TRP A 29 -3.79 -8.90 5.74
CA TRP A 29 -3.92 -8.23 4.44
C TRP A 29 -5.31 -8.40 3.83
N LEU A 30 -5.93 -9.58 3.95
CA LEU A 30 -7.30 -9.81 3.50
C LEU A 30 -8.30 -8.95 4.29
N ALA A 31 -8.18 -8.90 5.61
CA ALA A 31 -9.01 -8.04 6.47
C ALA A 31 -8.81 -6.55 6.12
N PHE A 32 -7.58 -6.13 5.86
CA PHE A 32 -7.28 -4.80 5.34
C PHE A 32 -7.97 -4.53 4.00
N LEU A 33 -7.84 -5.42 3.01
CA LEU A 33 -8.46 -5.22 1.70
C LEU A 33 -9.99 -5.15 1.80
N LEU A 34 -10.61 -6.05 2.56
CA LEU A 34 -12.05 -6.07 2.78
C LEU A 34 -12.55 -4.80 3.45
N SER A 35 -11.89 -4.37 4.54
CA SER A 35 -12.23 -3.12 5.22
C SER A 35 -12.00 -1.89 4.34
N TRP A 36 -10.93 -1.89 3.54
CA TRP A 36 -10.58 -0.78 2.65
C TRP A 36 -11.60 -0.62 1.52
N ILE A 37 -12.01 -1.73 0.91
CA ILE A 37 -13.06 -1.79 -0.12
C ILE A 37 -14.41 -1.41 0.51
N GLY A 38 -14.76 -1.96 1.67
CA GLY A 38 -16.00 -1.62 2.39
C GLY A 38 -16.14 -0.11 2.62
N ALA A 39 -15.08 0.55 3.11
CA ALA A 39 -15.09 2.00 3.29
C ALA A 39 -15.07 2.80 1.98
N SER A 40 -14.69 2.18 0.85
CA SER A 40 -14.71 2.87 -0.46
C SER A 40 -16.14 3.11 -0.95
N PHE A 41 -17.10 2.25 -0.59
CA PHE A 41 -18.52 2.43 -0.91
C PHE A 41 -19.18 3.59 -0.15
N TRP A 42 -18.61 3.99 0.99
CA TRP A 42 -19.13 5.09 1.79
C TRP A 42 -18.75 6.47 1.22
N GLN A 43 -17.68 6.55 0.43
CA GLN A 43 -17.22 7.81 -0.15
C GLN A 43 -17.59 7.81 -1.64
N GLY A 44 -18.63 8.59 -1.97
CA GLY A 44 -19.31 8.60 -3.26
C GLY A 44 -18.43 8.54 -4.50
N GLN A 45 -18.97 7.91 -5.54
CA GLN A 45 -18.31 7.50 -6.79
C GLN A 45 -17.19 8.44 -7.27
N THR A 46 -15.98 7.88 -7.34
CA THR A 46 -14.83 8.49 -8.00
C THR A 46 -15.17 8.77 -9.46
N LYS A 47 -15.17 10.05 -9.87
CA LYS A 47 -15.36 10.42 -11.28
C LYS A 47 -14.29 9.74 -12.15
N LYS A 48 -14.78 9.21 -13.28
CA LYS A 48 -14.09 8.41 -14.31
C LYS A 48 -12.62 8.78 -14.50
N GLN A 49 -11.75 7.82 -14.23
CA GLN A 49 -10.30 7.89 -14.43
C GLN A 49 -10.00 8.18 -15.90
N VAL A 50 -9.25 9.26 -16.17
CA VAL A 50 -8.58 9.40 -17.47
C VAL A 50 -7.34 8.52 -17.38
N MET A 51 -7.33 7.40 -18.10
CA MET A 51 -6.12 6.59 -18.31
C MET A 51 -5.11 7.44 -19.11
N THR A 52 -4.35 8.29 -18.41
CA THR A 52 -3.20 8.96 -18.99
C THR A 52 -2.00 8.00 -19.01
N LEU A 53 -1.13 8.17 -20.01
CA LEU A 53 0.14 7.42 -20.10
C LEU A 53 0.99 7.54 -18.82
N GLU A 54 0.85 8.65 -18.09
CA GLU A 54 1.52 8.84 -16.80
C GLU A 54 0.96 7.91 -15.71
N SER A 55 -0.33 7.56 -15.76
CA SER A 55 -0.95 6.61 -14.83
C SER A 55 -0.35 5.20 -14.94
N GLN A 56 0.10 4.81 -16.14
CA GLN A 56 0.68 3.49 -16.36
C GLN A 56 2.05 3.33 -15.70
N ARG A 57 2.81 4.42 -15.53
CA ARG A 57 4.18 4.39 -14.97
C ARG A 57 4.21 3.88 -13.54
N TYR A 58 3.29 4.34 -12.68
CA TYR A 58 3.19 3.82 -11.31
C TYR A 58 2.34 2.54 -11.21
N SER A 59 1.40 2.32 -12.14
CA SER A 59 0.53 1.15 -12.08
C SER A 59 1.29 -0.14 -12.37
N LEU A 60 2.20 -0.13 -13.36
CA LEU A 60 2.98 -1.31 -13.72
C LEU A 60 3.79 -1.90 -12.54
N PRO A 61 4.64 -1.14 -11.82
CA PRO A 61 5.38 -1.69 -10.69
C PRO A 61 4.46 -2.13 -9.54
N ILE A 62 3.32 -1.47 -9.31
CA ILE A 62 2.33 -1.92 -8.31
C ILE A 62 1.69 -3.25 -8.72
N LEU A 63 1.32 -3.41 -9.99
CA LEU A 63 0.70 -4.64 -10.49
C LEU A 63 1.68 -5.81 -10.47
N VAL A 64 2.87 -5.61 -11.04
CA VAL A 64 3.94 -6.63 -11.05
C VAL A 64 4.33 -6.96 -9.61
N GLY A 65 4.52 -5.94 -8.77
CA GLY A 65 4.86 -6.12 -7.38
C GLY A 65 3.77 -6.85 -6.60
N GLY A 66 2.50 -6.55 -6.85
CA GLY A 66 1.35 -7.24 -6.27
C GLY A 66 1.32 -8.73 -6.62
N ILE A 67 1.60 -9.07 -7.88
CA ILE A 67 1.71 -10.47 -8.33
C ILE A 67 2.87 -11.18 -7.61
N LEU A 68 4.06 -10.57 -7.56
CA LEU A 68 5.22 -11.13 -6.87
C LEU A 68 5.05 -11.23 -5.35
N PHE A 69 4.24 -10.36 -4.76
CA PHE A 69 3.93 -10.36 -3.33
C PHE A 69 3.04 -11.54 -2.94
N THR A 70 2.38 -12.19 -3.91
CA THR A 70 1.67 -13.45 -3.67
C THR A 70 2.62 -14.65 -3.71
N PRO A 71 2.37 -15.69 -2.90
CA PRO A 71 3.19 -16.90 -2.82
C PRO A 71 3.12 -17.73 -4.10
N TRP A 72 2.09 -17.54 -4.93
CA TRP A 72 1.90 -18.25 -6.20
C TRP A 72 3.13 -18.23 -7.09
N VAL A 73 3.81 -17.08 -7.19
CA VAL A 73 4.98 -16.97 -8.06
C VAL A 73 6.13 -17.81 -7.51
N ALA A 74 6.33 -17.83 -6.19
CA ALA A 74 7.38 -18.62 -5.58
C ALA A 74 7.11 -20.13 -5.71
N GLU A 75 5.85 -20.53 -5.54
CA GLU A 75 5.42 -21.92 -5.72
C GLU A 75 5.59 -22.40 -7.16
N LEU A 76 5.14 -21.59 -8.13
CA LEU A 76 5.29 -21.89 -9.56
C LEU A 76 6.76 -22.04 -9.96
N LEU A 77 7.64 -21.23 -9.37
CA LEU A 77 9.08 -21.29 -9.63
C LEU A 77 9.81 -22.37 -8.80
N GLY A 78 9.12 -23.02 -7.85
CA GLY A 78 9.71 -24.01 -6.94
C GLY A 78 10.77 -23.42 -6.01
N TRP A 79 10.71 -22.11 -5.73
CA TRP A 79 11.70 -21.42 -4.92
C TRP A 79 11.47 -21.65 -3.44
N LYS A 80 12.56 -21.87 -2.71
CA LYS A 80 12.56 -22.00 -1.25
C LYS A 80 12.76 -20.64 -0.59
N PRO A 81 12.22 -20.42 0.62
CA PRO A 81 12.51 -19.21 1.37
C PRO A 81 14.01 -19.11 1.66
N LEU A 82 14.53 -17.89 1.64
CA LEU A 82 15.92 -17.59 1.99
C LEU A 82 16.17 -17.79 3.48
N TRP A 83 15.16 -17.51 4.30
CA TRP A 83 15.17 -17.74 5.74
C TRP A 83 13.74 -18.03 6.24
N VAL A 84 13.65 -18.62 7.42
CA VAL A 84 12.39 -18.90 8.10
C VAL A 84 12.45 -18.28 9.48
N LEU A 85 11.49 -17.39 9.79
CA LEU A 85 11.35 -16.86 11.13
C LEU A 85 10.63 -17.87 12.04
N GLY A 86 11.05 -17.96 13.30
CA GLY A 86 10.28 -18.67 14.31
C GLY A 86 8.94 -17.98 14.61
N ASN A 87 8.05 -18.69 15.29
CA ASN A 87 6.69 -18.21 15.59
C ASN A 87 6.66 -16.82 16.23
N SER A 88 7.57 -16.55 17.18
CA SER A 88 7.70 -15.23 17.81
C SER A 88 8.02 -14.13 16.80
N GLY A 89 8.93 -14.39 15.85
CA GLY A 89 9.27 -13.45 14.78
C GLY A 89 8.08 -13.15 13.87
N ILE A 90 7.25 -14.16 13.57
CA ILE A 90 6.03 -13.97 12.79
C ILE A 90 4.99 -13.13 13.56
N TYR A 91 4.79 -13.37 14.86
CA TYR A 91 3.89 -12.54 15.65
C TYR A 91 4.36 -11.09 15.77
N VAL A 92 5.67 -10.86 15.92
CA VAL A 92 6.24 -9.50 15.87
C VAL A 92 5.96 -8.85 14.52
N ALA A 93 6.21 -9.56 13.42
CA ALA A 93 5.93 -9.06 12.08
C ALA A 93 4.42 -8.75 11.89
N ALA A 94 3.53 -9.60 12.41
CA ALA A 94 2.09 -9.37 12.37
C ALA A 94 1.70 -8.08 13.10
N VAL A 95 2.22 -7.84 14.30
CA VAL A 95 1.99 -6.60 15.07
C VAL A 95 2.51 -5.38 14.31
N LEU A 96 3.71 -5.46 13.74
CA LEU A 96 4.29 -4.37 12.95
C LEU A 96 3.49 -4.09 11.67
N SER A 97 3.03 -5.13 10.97
CA SER A 97 2.15 -4.98 9.80
C SER A 97 0.81 -4.33 10.17
N ILE A 98 0.20 -4.71 11.29
CA ILE A 98 -1.01 -4.08 11.81
C ILE A 98 -0.75 -2.61 12.15
N ALA A 99 0.39 -2.27 12.75
CA ALA A 99 0.75 -0.88 13.05
C ALA A 99 0.87 -0.02 11.78
N GLY A 100 1.48 -0.56 10.71
CA GLY A 100 1.52 0.11 9.40
C GLY A 100 0.12 0.31 8.80
N ILE A 101 -0.73 -0.71 8.85
CA ILE A 101 -2.12 -0.64 8.38
C ILE A 101 -2.94 0.37 9.21
N ALA A 102 -2.77 0.41 10.52
CA ALA A 102 -3.42 1.36 11.40
C ALA A 102 -3.00 2.81 11.07
N PHE A 103 -1.71 3.04 10.78
CA PHE A 103 -1.23 4.34 10.32
C PHE A 103 -1.85 4.75 8.98
N ALA A 104 -2.02 3.80 8.06
CA ALA A 104 -2.70 4.06 6.80
C ALA A 104 -4.19 4.40 6.99
N TRP A 105 -4.88 3.70 7.90
CA TRP A 105 -6.26 4.03 8.27
C TRP A 105 -6.37 5.39 8.93
N TRP A 106 -5.44 5.76 9.81
CA TRP A 106 -5.41 7.09 10.41
C TRP A 106 -5.31 8.17 9.33
N GLY A 107 -4.43 8.00 8.34
CA GLY A 107 -4.37 8.88 7.16
C GLY A 107 -5.70 8.99 6.43
N ARG A 108 -6.32 7.85 6.11
CA ARG A 108 -7.61 7.84 5.39
C ARG A 108 -8.74 8.52 6.17
N LEU A 109 -8.89 8.21 7.45
CA LEU A 109 -9.94 8.77 8.30
C LEU A 109 -9.73 10.26 8.53
N HIS A 110 -8.47 10.68 8.71
CA HIS A 110 -8.11 12.09 8.90
C HIS A 110 -8.37 12.94 7.66
N LEU A 111 -8.09 12.39 6.46
CA LEU A 111 -8.38 13.08 5.21
C LEU A 111 -9.91 13.16 4.94
N GLY A 112 -10.68 12.19 5.44
CA GLY A 112 -12.15 12.22 5.42
C GLY A 112 -12.72 12.44 4.02
N LYS A 113 -13.57 13.47 3.85
CA LYS A 113 -14.18 13.84 2.56
C LYS A 113 -13.16 14.23 1.48
N PHE A 114 -11.93 14.58 1.86
CA PHE A 114 -10.87 14.92 0.92
C PHE A 114 -10.13 13.69 0.38
N TRP A 115 -10.36 12.48 0.94
CA TRP A 115 -9.81 11.23 0.40
C TRP A 115 -10.42 10.82 -0.95
N SER A 116 -9.56 10.52 -1.92
CA SER A 116 -9.96 9.96 -3.21
C SER A 116 -8.98 8.85 -3.58
N ASN A 117 -9.48 7.81 -4.24
CA ASN A 117 -8.63 6.74 -4.75
C ASN A 117 -7.82 7.20 -6.00
N THR A 118 -8.23 8.32 -6.59
CA THR A 118 -7.66 8.91 -7.80
C THR A 118 -7.29 10.37 -7.55
N ILE A 119 -6.29 10.84 -8.27
CA ILE A 119 -5.93 12.26 -8.32
C ILE A 119 -7.09 13.01 -8.98
N THR A 120 -7.92 13.68 -8.18
CA THR A 120 -9.15 14.34 -8.64
C THR A 120 -9.30 15.68 -7.97
N HIS A 121 -9.69 16.69 -8.74
CA HIS A 121 -10.03 18.00 -8.22
C HIS A 121 -11.19 17.89 -7.21
N LYS A 122 -11.07 18.56 -6.07
CA LYS A 122 -12.14 18.65 -5.07
C LYS A 122 -12.52 20.09 -4.83
N GLU A 123 -13.81 20.39 -4.79
CA GLU A 123 -14.26 21.72 -4.36
C GLU A 123 -13.75 22.00 -2.94
N ASP A 124 -13.23 23.22 -2.73
CA ASP A 124 -12.53 23.65 -1.50
C ASP A 124 -11.31 22.81 -1.10
N HIS A 125 -10.57 22.26 -2.08
CA HIS A 125 -9.33 21.55 -1.77
C HIS A 125 -8.36 22.49 -1.03
N ARG A 126 -7.83 22.02 0.10
CA ARG A 126 -6.83 22.73 0.92
C ARG A 126 -5.80 21.77 1.44
N VAL A 127 -4.60 22.27 1.72
CA VAL A 127 -3.56 21.47 2.36
C VAL A 127 -4.03 21.04 3.75
N ILE A 128 -4.01 19.74 4.00
CA ILE A 128 -4.20 19.16 5.33
C ILE A 128 -2.81 18.79 5.85
N ASP A 129 -2.30 19.54 6.82
CA ASP A 129 -0.98 19.36 7.43
C ASP A 129 -1.05 18.95 8.91
N THR A 130 -2.22 18.48 9.35
CA THR A 130 -2.47 18.06 10.74
C THR A 130 -2.55 16.54 10.87
N GLY A 131 -2.43 16.03 12.09
CA GLY A 131 -2.51 14.59 12.37
C GLY A 131 -1.38 13.82 11.68
N PRO A 132 -1.67 12.72 10.98
CA PRO A 132 -0.64 11.91 10.33
C PRO A 132 0.03 12.64 9.16
N TYR A 133 -0.67 13.62 8.56
CA TYR A 133 -0.13 14.50 7.51
C TYR A 133 0.83 15.56 8.05
N GLY A 134 0.89 15.80 9.36
CA GLY A 134 1.95 16.60 9.97
C GLY A 134 3.27 15.83 10.13
N ILE A 135 3.23 14.49 10.04
CA ILE A 135 4.38 13.60 10.22
C ILE A 135 5.02 13.27 8.87
N VAL A 136 4.20 12.87 7.91
CA VAL A 136 4.61 12.56 6.53
C VAL A 136 3.50 12.97 5.56
N ARG A 137 3.86 13.37 4.34
CA ARG A 137 2.87 13.87 3.36
C ARG A 137 1.96 12.78 2.81
N HIS A 138 2.44 11.53 2.76
CA HIS A 138 1.67 10.39 2.30
C HIS A 138 1.57 9.27 3.37
N PRO A 139 0.86 9.50 4.49
CA PRO A 139 0.82 8.55 5.60
C PRO A 139 0.21 7.20 5.22
N ILE A 140 -0.75 7.20 4.30
CA ILE A 140 -1.31 5.97 3.72
C ILE A 140 -0.22 5.14 3.05
N TYR A 141 0.60 5.76 2.20
CA TYR A 141 1.67 5.06 1.49
C TYR A 141 2.77 4.61 2.46
N THR A 142 3.15 5.45 3.42
CA THR A 142 4.09 5.09 4.48
C THR A 142 3.65 3.84 5.23
N GLY A 143 2.39 3.80 5.70
CA GLY A 143 1.85 2.68 6.44
C GLY A 143 1.82 1.38 5.63
N LEU A 144 1.39 1.45 4.37
CA LEU A 144 1.33 0.29 3.48
C LEU A 144 2.71 -0.22 3.09
N ILE A 145 3.63 0.68 2.73
CA ILE A 145 5.03 0.34 2.42
C ILE A 145 5.67 -0.37 3.62
N PHE A 146 5.51 0.20 4.83
CA PHE A 146 6.06 -0.40 6.03
C PHE A 146 5.51 -1.80 6.27
N GLY A 147 4.19 -1.99 6.24
CA GLY A 147 3.57 -3.30 6.43
C GLY A 147 4.00 -4.32 5.37
N MET A 148 4.13 -3.91 4.11
CA MET A 148 4.53 -4.80 3.01
C MET A 148 6.00 -5.23 3.16
N LEU A 149 6.90 -4.32 3.51
CA LEU A 149 8.30 -4.64 3.74
C LEU A 149 8.47 -5.59 4.92
N VAL A 150 7.78 -5.33 6.04
CA VAL A 150 7.76 -6.22 7.21
C VAL A 150 7.25 -7.62 6.82
N THR A 151 6.15 -7.68 6.07
CA THR A 151 5.57 -8.96 5.61
C THR A 151 6.53 -9.71 4.68
N GLY A 152 7.14 -9.02 3.70
CA GLY A 152 8.10 -9.64 2.79
C GLY A 152 9.33 -10.18 3.52
N ILE A 153 9.83 -9.46 4.53
CA ILE A 153 10.91 -9.93 5.40
C ILE A 153 10.46 -11.14 6.22
N ALA A 154 9.24 -11.14 6.74
CA ALA A 154 8.74 -12.27 7.54
C ALA A 154 8.54 -13.55 6.72
N ILE A 155 8.07 -13.42 5.47
CA ILE A 155 7.93 -14.56 4.55
C ILE A 155 9.31 -15.05 4.07
N GLY A 156 10.29 -14.15 3.93
CA GLY A 156 11.66 -14.50 3.59
C GLY A 156 11.84 -15.04 2.16
N MET A 157 10.84 -14.90 1.30
CA MET A 157 10.93 -15.29 -0.11
C MET A 157 11.39 -14.13 -0.99
N VAL A 158 12.30 -14.42 -1.92
CA VAL A 158 12.83 -13.45 -2.89
C VAL A 158 11.68 -12.75 -3.63
N THR A 159 10.68 -13.49 -4.10
CA THR A 159 9.52 -12.94 -4.81
C THR A 159 8.76 -11.94 -3.95
N THR A 160 8.47 -12.27 -2.69
CA THR A 160 7.71 -11.38 -1.79
C THR A 160 8.47 -10.11 -1.43
N ILE A 161 9.80 -10.21 -1.27
CA ILE A 161 10.67 -9.06 -1.02
C ILE A 161 10.71 -8.16 -2.25
N LEU A 162 10.95 -8.73 -3.44
CA LEU A 162 10.92 -7.98 -4.71
C LEU A 162 9.55 -7.35 -4.95
N GLY A 163 8.47 -8.07 -4.64
CA GLY A 163 7.11 -7.57 -4.71
C GLY A 163 6.89 -6.34 -3.83
N ALA A 164 7.29 -6.43 -2.56
CA ALA A 164 7.21 -5.31 -1.62
C ALA A 164 8.03 -4.09 -2.10
N ILE A 165 9.23 -4.31 -2.63
CA ILE A 165 10.09 -3.24 -3.18
C ILE A 165 9.43 -2.58 -4.39
N LEU A 166 8.89 -3.36 -5.34
CA LEU A 166 8.23 -2.83 -6.53
C LEU A 166 6.97 -2.05 -6.19
N ILE A 167 6.13 -2.56 -5.28
CA ILE A 167 4.95 -1.82 -4.81
C ILE A 167 5.38 -0.51 -4.15
N SER A 168 6.43 -0.54 -3.33
CA SER A 168 6.96 0.66 -2.67
C SER A 168 7.45 1.71 -3.68
N LEU A 169 8.15 1.27 -4.72
CA LEU A 169 8.58 2.14 -5.82
C LEU A 169 7.38 2.75 -6.54
N GLY A 170 6.37 1.94 -6.86
CA GLY A 170 5.15 2.41 -7.51
C GLY A 170 4.35 3.40 -6.66
N MET A 171 4.20 3.14 -5.37
CA MET A 171 3.56 4.07 -4.43
C MET A 171 4.34 5.38 -4.29
N TRP A 172 5.67 5.33 -4.26
CA TRP A 172 6.51 6.52 -4.26
C TRP A 172 6.34 7.34 -5.54
N GLN A 173 6.34 6.69 -6.71
CA GLN A 173 6.08 7.37 -7.98
C GLN A 173 4.69 8.01 -8.01
N LYS A 174 3.67 7.28 -7.54
CA LYS A 174 2.30 7.79 -7.43
C LYS A 174 2.23 9.01 -6.52
N GLY A 175 2.87 8.95 -5.35
CA GLY A 175 2.95 10.09 -4.42
C GLY A 175 3.61 11.31 -5.07
N ARG A 176 4.69 11.14 -5.84
CA ARG A 176 5.32 12.27 -6.54
C ARG A 176 4.41 12.91 -7.58
N MET A 177 3.63 12.10 -8.29
CA MET A 177 2.64 12.62 -9.23
C MET A 177 1.50 13.35 -8.52
N GLU A 178 1.06 12.84 -7.37
CA GLU A 178 0.10 13.53 -6.49
C GLU A 178 0.64 14.88 -6.05
N GLU A 179 1.90 14.97 -5.60
CA GLU A 179 2.51 16.25 -5.21
C GLU A 179 2.55 17.25 -6.36
N VAL A 180 2.91 16.82 -7.58
CA VAL A 180 2.93 17.69 -8.76
C VAL A 180 1.52 18.20 -9.09
N PHE A 181 0.51 17.34 -8.97
CA PHE A 181 -0.87 17.75 -9.20
C PHE A 181 -1.36 18.72 -8.12
N LEU A 182 -1.10 18.42 -6.85
CA LEU A 182 -1.49 19.26 -5.71
C LEU A 182 -0.82 20.64 -5.76
N SER A 183 0.46 20.71 -6.16
CA SER A 183 1.13 22.00 -6.38
C SER A 183 0.44 22.85 -7.47
N LYS A 184 -0.05 22.21 -8.54
CA LYS A 184 -0.77 22.92 -9.62
C LYS A 184 -2.17 23.35 -9.21
N GLU A 185 -2.88 22.54 -8.42
CA GLU A 185 -4.25 22.83 -8.00
C GLU A 185 -4.30 23.83 -6.83
N LEU A 186 -3.42 23.69 -5.84
CA LEU A 186 -3.42 24.49 -4.60
C LEU A 186 -2.49 25.71 -4.67
N GLY A 187 -1.70 25.83 -5.72
CA GLY A 187 -0.65 26.84 -5.86
C GLY A 187 0.70 26.38 -5.29
N GLU A 188 1.77 26.66 -6.04
CA GLU A 188 3.12 26.18 -5.74
C GLU A 188 3.63 26.69 -4.38
N ASP A 189 3.28 27.93 -4.01
CA ASP A 189 3.73 28.53 -2.75
C ASP A 189 3.05 27.90 -1.52
N ALA A 190 1.73 27.64 -1.61
CA ALA A 190 0.96 27.07 -0.52
C ALA A 190 1.36 25.61 -0.25
N TYR A 191 1.44 24.78 -1.29
CA TYR A 191 1.87 23.39 -1.15
C TYR A 191 3.38 23.29 -0.88
N GLY A 192 4.19 24.16 -1.48
CA GLY A 192 5.63 24.23 -1.25
C GLY A 192 5.99 24.53 0.21
N ALA A 193 5.24 25.41 0.89
CA ALA A 193 5.43 25.66 2.32
C ALA A 193 5.18 24.42 3.19
N TYR A 194 4.28 23.54 2.78
CA TYR A 194 4.05 22.25 3.41
C TYR A 194 5.17 21.25 3.10
N CYS A 195 5.60 21.15 1.84
CA CYS A 195 6.70 20.29 1.40
C CYS A 195 8.01 20.56 2.15
N ARG A 196 8.31 21.82 2.45
CA ARG A 196 9.51 22.23 3.20
C ARG A 196 9.50 21.82 4.68
N ARG A 197 8.32 21.52 5.25
CA ARG A 197 8.18 21.22 6.68
C ARG A 197 8.01 19.73 6.95
N VAL A 198 7.32 19.02 6.04
CA VAL A 198 6.89 17.64 6.27
C VAL A 198 7.50 16.72 5.23
N PRO A 199 8.20 15.63 5.58
CA PRO A 199 8.81 14.71 4.62
C PRO A 199 7.78 13.86 3.87
N MET A 200 8.16 13.32 2.70
CA MET A 200 7.22 12.65 1.81
C MET A 200 6.65 11.33 2.36
N ILE A 201 7.53 10.36 2.67
CA ILE A 201 7.18 8.98 3.05
C ILE A 201 7.84 8.56 4.36
N ILE A 202 9.12 8.89 4.54
CA ILE A 202 9.87 8.45 5.73
C ILE A 202 9.96 9.63 6.70
N PRO A 203 9.43 9.52 7.93
CA PRO A 203 9.32 10.64 8.89
C PRO A 203 10.64 11.34 9.24
N PHE A 204 11.77 10.67 9.08
CA PHE A 204 13.09 11.17 9.48
C PHE A 204 13.98 11.62 8.31
N LEU A 205 13.49 11.54 7.07
CA LEU A 205 14.22 12.07 5.91
C LEU A 205 13.99 13.56 5.77
N SER A 206 14.96 14.28 5.18
CA SER A 206 14.83 15.72 4.97
C SER A 206 13.62 16.04 4.08
N PRO A 207 12.76 16.99 4.48
CA PRO A 207 11.78 17.58 3.59
C PRO A 207 12.49 18.24 2.39
N ARG A 208 11.82 18.28 1.23
CA ARG A 208 12.31 18.94 0.02
C ARG A 208 11.72 20.34 -0.10
#